data_AF-A0A081NEB3-F1
#
_entry.id   AF-A0A081NEB3-F1
#
_cell.length_a   1.000
_cell.length_b   1.000
_cell.length_c   1.000
_cell.angle_alpha   90.00
_cell.angle_beta   90.00
_cell.angle_gamma   90.00
#
_symmetry.space_group_name_H-M   'P 1'
#
loop_
_entity.id
_entity.type
_entity.pdbx_description
1 polymer ?
#
loop_
_entity_poly.entity_id
_entity_poly.type
_entity_poly.pdbx_seq_one_letter_code
_entity_poly.pdbx_strand_id
1 'polypeptide(L)'
;MEKLAEDPQEATLWRQTKVDLAARALGGDVLSASDDFFAEKDNLLLDSEPVFLPEKYTAYGKWMDGWESRRRRSGDHDWVIVRLVTLGMVEGIEVDTRHFKGNAPGAVQLEYIASESDPNEHSSWQNMTARIAINADHRNLISLDKPVEATHIRLRIFPDGGVARLRVYGKILFNTQHRLPHEPVDLSALMNGARPVSCSDAFFSPMHNLLRPGRGADMHDGWETRRRRKGGHDWMIIRLSTPGTVGRVEIDTLHFKGNYPDRGSLEGCYFEGEVPDDSTQWHSLLPEQKLHAHRNHSFVESLENSEAIYTHVRLNIFPDGGVSRLRVVGQPEKNQ
;
A
#
# COMPACT_ATOMS: atom_id res chain seq x y z
N MET A 1 7.71 13.31 16.59
CA MET A 1 7.06 13.37 15.27
C MET A 1 7.81 14.34 14.39
N GLU A 2 8.39 13.86 13.29
CA GLU A 2 9.08 14.69 12.30
C GLU A 2 8.30 14.62 10.98
N LYS A 3 8.39 15.67 10.15
CA LYS A 3 7.98 15.53 8.74
C LYS A 3 8.98 14.55 8.11
N LEU A 4 8.49 13.41 7.64
CA LEU A 4 9.31 12.39 6.99
C LEU A 4 10.02 13.03 5.79
N ALA A 5 11.36 12.90 5.76
CA ALA A 5 12.30 13.21 4.69
C ALA A 5 11.98 14.45 3.82
N GLU A 6 12.80 15.50 3.94
CA GLU A 6 12.82 16.59 2.94
C GLU A 6 13.25 16.09 1.54
N ASP A 7 13.86 14.91 1.44
CA ASP A 7 14.23 14.25 0.18
C ASP A 7 13.03 13.54 -0.48
N PRO A 8 12.59 13.97 -1.67
CA PRO A 8 11.50 13.34 -2.41
C PRO A 8 11.74 11.86 -2.76
N GLN A 9 13.00 11.43 -2.90
CA GLN A 9 13.32 10.04 -3.24
C GLN A 9 13.08 9.11 -2.04
N GLU A 10 13.53 9.52 -0.85
CA GLU A 10 13.33 8.77 0.39
C GLU A 10 11.84 8.68 0.74
N ALA A 11 11.09 9.78 0.62
CA ALA A 11 9.64 9.77 0.82
C ALA A 11 8.90 8.87 -0.19
N THR A 12 9.41 8.78 -1.43
CA THR A 12 8.84 7.88 -2.45
C THR A 12 9.11 6.42 -2.11
N LEU A 13 10.35 6.08 -1.77
CA LEU A 13 10.70 4.71 -1.38
C LEU A 13 9.94 4.29 -0.11
N TRP A 14 9.87 5.17 0.88
CA TRP A 14 9.12 4.92 2.11
C TRP A 14 7.66 4.57 1.80
N ARG A 15 6.96 5.35 0.98
CA ARG A 15 5.56 5.05 0.59
C ARG A 15 5.41 3.73 -0.14
N GLN A 16 6.34 3.40 -1.03
CA GLN A 16 6.25 2.17 -1.82
C GLN A 16 6.49 0.89 -1.01
N THR A 17 7.15 1.00 0.14
CA THR A 17 7.39 -0.14 1.07
C THR A 17 6.31 -0.30 2.14
N LYS A 18 5.29 0.56 2.14
CA LYS A 18 4.13 0.50 3.03
C LYS A 18 2.85 0.19 2.25
N VAL A 19 1.88 -0.37 2.95
CA VAL A 19 0.52 -0.54 2.45
C VAL A 19 -0.28 0.70 2.81
N ASP A 20 -1.05 1.25 1.85
CA ASP A 20 -2.12 2.19 2.18
C ASP A 20 -3.31 1.40 2.75
N LEU A 21 -3.40 1.40 4.08
CA LEU A 21 -4.44 0.73 4.87
C LEU A 21 -5.82 1.39 4.68
N ALA A 22 -5.92 2.57 4.08
CA ALA A 22 -7.18 3.21 3.75
C ALA A 22 -7.58 3.02 2.27
N ALA A 23 -6.79 2.29 1.47
CA ALA A 23 -7.03 2.17 0.04
C ALA A 23 -8.41 1.53 -0.24
N ARG A 24 -9.26 2.27 -0.95
CA ARG A 24 -10.61 1.81 -1.32
C ARG A 24 -10.58 0.54 -2.17
N ALA A 25 -9.60 0.41 -3.05
CA ALA A 25 -9.44 -0.77 -3.88
C ALA A 25 -9.02 -2.04 -3.11
N LEU A 26 -8.65 -1.91 -1.83
CA LEU A 26 -8.40 -3.04 -0.93
C LEU A 26 -9.55 -3.26 0.07
N GLY A 27 -10.56 -2.38 0.10
CA GLY A 27 -11.71 -2.46 1.01
C GLY A 27 -11.79 -1.34 2.07
N GLY A 28 -10.86 -0.38 2.06
CA GLY A 28 -10.95 0.81 2.89
C GLY A 28 -12.17 1.67 2.52
N ASP A 29 -12.74 2.38 3.50
CA ASP A 29 -14.00 3.10 3.25
C ASP A 29 -14.15 4.35 4.13
N VAL A 30 -14.84 5.36 3.60
CA VAL A 30 -15.18 6.57 4.36
C VAL A 30 -16.57 6.40 4.95
N LEU A 31 -16.66 6.26 6.27
CA LEU A 31 -17.93 5.94 6.95
C LEU A 31 -18.83 7.16 7.09
N SER A 32 -18.26 8.28 7.56
CA SER A 32 -18.99 9.51 7.82
C SER A 32 -18.07 10.71 7.90
N ALA A 33 -18.62 11.90 7.71
CA ALA A 33 -17.95 13.18 7.91
C ALA A 33 -18.90 14.16 8.61
N SER A 34 -18.36 15.15 9.30
CA SER A 34 -19.17 16.21 9.93
C SER A 34 -19.87 17.10 8.91
N ASP A 35 -19.24 17.34 7.76
CA ASP A 35 -19.74 18.17 6.67
C ASP A 35 -18.95 17.84 5.38
N ASP A 36 -19.63 17.67 4.26
CA ASP A 36 -19.04 17.40 2.93
C ASP A 36 -19.69 18.28 1.84
N PHE A 37 -20.06 19.51 2.20
CA PHE A 37 -20.93 20.38 1.40
C PHE A 37 -20.37 20.77 0.03
N PHE A 38 -19.07 21.12 -0.06
CA PHE A 38 -18.48 21.59 -1.32
C PHE A 38 -17.93 20.44 -2.16
N ALA A 39 -17.39 19.41 -1.50
CA ALA A 39 -16.86 18.22 -2.16
C ALA A 39 -16.95 16.97 -1.26
N GLU A 40 -17.32 15.85 -1.87
CA GLU A 40 -17.67 14.61 -1.18
C GLU A 40 -16.46 13.98 -0.47
N LYS A 41 -16.67 13.56 0.80
CA LYS A 41 -15.68 12.87 1.64
C LYS A 41 -15.05 11.65 0.96
N ASP A 42 -15.81 10.97 0.09
CA ASP A 42 -15.40 9.75 -0.59
C ASP A 42 -14.21 9.96 -1.55
N ASN A 43 -14.00 11.19 -2.02
CA ASN A 43 -12.86 11.55 -2.87
C ASN A 43 -11.51 11.36 -2.18
N LEU A 44 -11.47 11.37 -0.83
CA LEU A 44 -10.23 11.22 -0.06
C LEU A 44 -9.48 9.92 -0.39
N LEU A 45 -10.21 8.84 -0.69
CA LEU A 45 -9.67 7.50 -0.88
C LEU A 45 -9.58 7.08 -2.36
N LEU A 46 -9.82 8.01 -3.30
CA LEU A 46 -9.61 7.75 -4.72
C LEU A 46 -8.13 7.46 -4.99
N ASP A 47 -7.84 6.42 -5.75
CA ASP A 47 -6.47 6.01 -6.11
C ASP A 47 -5.75 7.07 -6.97
N SER A 48 -6.50 7.74 -7.85
CA SER A 48 -5.97 8.74 -8.76
C SER A 48 -5.44 9.98 -8.03
N GLU A 49 -4.38 10.55 -8.59
CA GLU A 49 -3.87 11.86 -8.21
C GLU A 49 -4.96 12.94 -8.31
N PRO A 50 -5.02 13.91 -7.38
CA PRO A 50 -6.03 14.95 -7.40
C PRO A 50 -5.81 15.90 -8.57
N VAL A 51 -6.90 16.27 -9.25
CA VAL A 51 -6.88 17.19 -10.38
C VAL A 51 -7.63 18.48 -10.12
N PHE A 52 -7.18 19.56 -10.76
CA PHE A 52 -7.89 20.85 -10.75
C PHE A 52 -8.42 21.16 -12.14
N LEU A 53 -9.72 21.47 -12.22
CA LEU A 53 -10.40 21.83 -13.45
C LEU A 53 -10.86 23.30 -13.38
N PRO A 54 -10.09 24.27 -13.94
CA PRO A 54 -10.32 25.71 -13.76
C PRO A 54 -11.72 26.20 -14.15
N GLU A 55 -12.35 25.57 -15.13
CA GLU A 55 -13.67 25.97 -15.64
C GLU A 55 -14.85 25.19 -15.02
N LYS A 56 -14.58 24.20 -14.16
CA LYS A 56 -15.64 23.35 -13.59
C LYS A 56 -16.18 23.91 -12.27
N TYR A 57 -17.51 23.98 -12.19
CA TYR A 57 -18.27 24.41 -11.01
C TYR A 57 -19.41 23.41 -10.76
N THR A 58 -19.87 23.34 -9.51
CA THR A 58 -21.05 22.59 -9.06
C THR A 58 -22.15 23.56 -8.63
N ALA A 59 -23.32 23.04 -8.26
CA ALA A 59 -24.38 23.85 -7.64
C ALA A 59 -23.96 24.48 -6.29
N TYR A 60 -22.90 23.96 -5.67
CA TYR A 60 -22.43 24.38 -4.35
C TYR A 60 -21.19 25.27 -4.40
N GLY A 61 -20.50 25.39 -5.54
CA GLY A 61 -19.32 26.23 -5.67
C GLY A 61 -18.32 25.72 -6.70
N LYS A 62 -17.04 25.97 -6.46
CA LYS A 62 -15.96 25.44 -7.29
C LYS A 62 -15.94 23.91 -7.16
N TRP A 63 -15.86 23.18 -8.27
CA TRP A 63 -15.64 21.74 -8.17
C TRP A 63 -14.21 21.46 -7.71
N MET A 64 -14.07 20.65 -6.65
CA MET A 64 -12.80 20.24 -6.09
C MET A 64 -12.68 18.71 -6.09
N ASP A 65 -11.50 18.20 -6.45
CA ASP A 65 -11.18 16.78 -6.39
C ASP A 65 -10.64 16.42 -5.00
N GLY A 66 -11.55 16.34 -4.04
CA GLY A 66 -11.24 16.10 -2.63
C GLY A 66 -12.48 16.15 -1.76
N TRP A 67 -12.26 16.20 -0.45
CA TRP A 67 -13.27 16.53 0.55
C TRP A 67 -13.15 18.00 0.91
N GLU A 68 -14.26 18.74 0.97
CA GLU A 68 -14.26 20.14 1.40
C GLU A 68 -15.54 20.48 2.18
N SER A 69 -15.34 20.99 3.40
CA SER A 69 -16.42 21.42 4.29
C SER A 69 -16.78 22.90 4.14
N ARG A 70 -17.96 23.28 4.64
CA ARG A 70 -18.37 24.70 4.75
C ARG A 70 -17.42 25.47 5.67
N ARG A 71 -17.21 26.74 5.33
CA ARG A 71 -16.54 27.70 6.22
C ARG A 71 -17.22 27.72 7.58
N ARG A 72 -16.45 27.44 8.63
CA ARG A 72 -16.97 27.31 9.98
C ARG A 72 -17.04 28.68 10.64
N ARG A 73 -18.20 28.96 11.23
CA ARG A 73 -18.47 30.19 12.01
C ARG A 73 -18.58 29.90 13.52
N SER A 74 -18.66 28.62 13.89
CA SER A 74 -18.83 28.13 15.26
C SER A 74 -18.32 26.70 15.41
N GLY A 75 -17.78 26.35 16.58
CA GLY A 75 -17.13 25.05 16.82
C GLY A 75 -15.63 25.06 16.46
N ASP A 76 -14.94 23.96 16.77
CA ASP A 76 -13.47 23.89 16.73
C ASP A 76 -12.91 23.22 15.45
N HIS A 77 -13.61 22.25 14.87
CA HIS A 77 -13.08 21.43 13.77
C HIS A 77 -14.16 20.71 12.95
N ASP A 78 -13.79 20.28 11.74
CA ASP A 78 -14.48 19.23 10.98
C ASP A 78 -13.74 17.90 11.09
N TRP A 79 -14.44 16.80 10.83
CA TRP A 79 -13.88 15.46 10.93
C TRP A 79 -14.40 14.52 9.86
N VAL A 80 -13.62 13.48 9.57
CA VAL A 80 -13.99 12.34 8.72
C VAL A 80 -13.51 11.04 9.37
N ILE A 81 -14.38 10.03 9.40
CA ILE A 81 -14.09 8.69 9.92
C ILE A 81 -13.83 7.75 8.74
N VAL A 82 -12.71 7.03 8.80
CA VAL A 82 -12.28 6.09 7.78
C VAL A 82 -12.07 4.71 8.40
N ARG A 83 -12.68 3.70 7.80
CA ARG A 83 -12.40 2.29 8.07
C ARG A 83 -11.19 1.86 7.27
N LEU A 84 -10.23 1.25 7.96
CA LEU A 84 -9.08 0.63 7.33
C LEU A 84 -9.48 -0.73 6.75
N VAL A 85 -8.70 -1.17 5.76
CA VAL A 85 -8.88 -2.44 5.05
C VAL A 85 -9.00 -3.64 5.99
N THR A 86 -8.24 -3.63 7.07
CA THR A 86 -8.19 -4.64 8.13
C THR A 86 -7.48 -4.04 9.35
N LEU A 87 -7.35 -4.81 10.43
CA LEU A 87 -6.44 -4.49 11.53
C LEU A 87 -5.01 -4.32 11.00
N GLY A 88 -4.47 -3.12 11.17
CA GLY A 88 -3.14 -2.78 10.67
C GLY A 88 -2.32 -2.00 11.69
N MET A 89 -1.00 -2.12 11.56
CA MET A 89 -0.03 -1.29 12.25
C MET A 89 0.22 -0.04 11.41
N VAL A 90 -0.44 1.06 11.77
CA VAL A 90 -0.27 2.38 11.14
C VAL A 90 1.09 2.93 11.52
N GLU A 91 1.89 3.34 10.54
CA GLU A 91 3.24 3.90 10.74
C GLU A 91 3.33 5.37 10.32
N GLY A 92 2.40 5.84 9.48
CA GLY A 92 2.32 7.23 9.08
C GLY A 92 1.12 7.51 8.18
N ILE A 93 0.94 8.77 7.82
CA ILE A 93 -0.20 9.24 7.02
C ILE A 93 0.23 10.35 6.07
N GLU A 94 -0.44 10.46 4.93
CA GLU A 94 -0.32 11.60 4.01
C GLU A 94 -1.66 12.32 3.92
N VAL A 95 -1.66 13.59 4.33
CA VAL A 95 -2.76 14.53 4.12
C VAL A 95 -2.40 15.41 2.94
N ASP A 96 -2.93 15.05 1.78
CA ASP A 96 -2.71 15.79 0.55
C ASP A 96 -3.70 16.94 0.42
N THR A 97 -3.19 18.15 0.29
CA THR A 97 -3.97 19.38 0.15
C THR A 97 -3.74 20.06 -1.19
N ARG A 98 -3.16 19.34 -2.17
CA ARG A 98 -2.98 19.88 -3.52
C ARG A 98 -4.28 20.43 -4.09
N HIS A 99 -4.16 21.56 -4.77
CA HIS A 99 -5.24 22.39 -5.32
C HIS A 99 -6.07 23.16 -4.29
N PHE A 100 -5.97 22.88 -2.98
CA PHE A 100 -6.57 23.69 -1.92
C PHE A 100 -5.61 24.81 -1.48
N LYS A 101 -5.39 25.79 -2.35
CA LYS A 101 -4.35 26.82 -2.19
C LYS A 101 -4.63 27.86 -1.10
N GLY A 102 -5.91 28.21 -0.93
CA GLY A 102 -6.35 29.24 0.03
C GLY A 102 -7.40 28.74 1.03
N ASN A 103 -7.80 27.48 0.89
CA ASN A 103 -8.90 26.83 1.62
C ASN A 103 -8.49 25.45 2.16
N ALA A 104 -7.19 25.13 2.21
CA ALA A 104 -6.70 24.01 3.01
C ALA A 104 -6.85 24.33 4.51
N PRO A 105 -7.06 23.31 5.37
CA PRO A 105 -7.10 23.55 6.82
C PRO A 105 -5.73 23.99 7.32
N GLY A 106 -5.71 24.80 8.38
CA GLY A 106 -4.46 25.29 8.97
C GLY A 106 -3.72 24.21 9.77
N ALA A 107 -4.45 23.24 10.29
CA ALA A 107 -3.89 22.11 11.02
C ALA A 107 -4.80 20.87 10.94
N VAL A 108 -4.23 19.72 11.28
CA VAL A 108 -4.93 18.44 11.39
C VAL A 108 -4.59 17.73 12.70
N GLN A 109 -5.44 16.80 13.10
CA GLN A 109 -5.16 15.87 14.18
C GLN A 109 -5.71 14.50 13.77
N LEU A 110 -4.95 13.45 14.03
CA LEU A 110 -5.41 12.10 13.85
C LEU A 110 -5.77 11.43 15.15
N GLU A 111 -6.82 10.65 15.08
CA GLU A 111 -7.28 9.75 16.12
C GLU A 111 -7.50 8.35 15.55
N TYR A 112 -7.54 7.36 16.42
CA TYR A 112 -7.68 5.97 16.03
C TYR A 112 -8.53 5.18 17.02
N ILE A 113 -9.00 4.04 16.56
CA ILE A 113 -9.63 3.00 17.37
C ILE A 113 -9.41 1.63 16.73
N ALA A 114 -9.21 0.62 17.57
CA ALA A 114 -9.29 -0.79 17.18
C ALA A 114 -10.62 -1.33 17.70
N SER A 115 -11.52 -1.62 16.77
CA SER A 115 -12.90 -2.05 17.01
C SER A 115 -13.32 -3.07 15.95
N GLU A 116 -14.09 -4.07 16.37
CA GLU A 116 -14.72 -5.05 15.48
C GLU A 116 -15.94 -4.47 14.73
N SER A 117 -16.54 -3.40 15.26
CA SER A 117 -17.66 -2.70 14.64
C SER A 117 -17.30 -1.28 14.21
N ASP A 118 -18.04 -0.76 13.24
CA ASP A 118 -17.89 0.60 12.73
C ASP A 118 -18.19 1.63 13.85
N PRO A 119 -17.21 2.48 14.23
CA PRO A 119 -17.39 3.53 15.24
C PRO A 119 -18.15 4.73 14.68
N ASN A 120 -18.62 5.60 15.57
CA ASN A 120 -19.19 6.90 15.23
C ASN A 120 -18.42 8.04 15.94
N GLU A 121 -18.89 9.28 15.80
CA GLU A 121 -18.23 10.45 16.36
C GLU A 121 -18.14 10.48 17.89
N HIS A 122 -19.03 9.73 18.57
CA HIS A 122 -19.12 9.65 20.03
C HIS A 122 -18.37 8.45 20.60
N SER A 123 -17.76 7.61 19.77
CA SER A 123 -16.93 6.48 20.21
C SER A 123 -15.68 6.95 20.98
N SER A 124 -15.06 6.04 21.72
CA SER A 124 -13.86 6.30 22.54
C SER A 124 -12.58 6.38 21.70
N TRP A 125 -12.49 7.40 20.85
CA TRP A 125 -11.33 7.67 20.01
C TRP A 125 -10.09 8.02 20.84
N GLN A 126 -8.94 7.46 20.45
CA GLN A 126 -7.64 7.77 21.04
C GLN A 126 -6.86 8.71 20.14
N ASN A 127 -6.14 9.67 20.72
CA ASN A 127 -5.26 10.56 19.95
C ASN A 127 -4.09 9.75 19.36
N MET A 128 -3.97 9.75 18.04
CA MET A 128 -2.80 9.21 17.33
C MET A 128 -1.70 10.27 17.25
N THR A 129 -2.09 11.53 17.02
CA THR A 129 -1.18 12.67 16.94
C THR A 129 -1.67 13.82 17.81
N ALA A 130 -0.76 14.76 18.11
CA ALA A 130 -1.12 16.12 18.50
C ALA A 130 -1.73 16.87 17.28
N ARG A 131 -2.16 18.12 17.49
CA ARG A 131 -2.55 19.01 16.39
C ARG A 131 -1.30 19.44 15.62
N ILE A 132 -1.25 19.15 14.33
CA ILE A 132 -0.09 19.36 13.44
C ILE A 132 -0.47 20.39 12.38
N ALA A 133 0.32 21.46 12.25
CA ALA A 133 0.17 22.43 11.17
C ALA A 133 0.51 21.78 9.82
N ILE A 134 -0.30 22.06 8.80
CA ILE A 134 -0.09 21.54 7.45
C ILE A 134 0.11 22.68 6.46
N ASN A 135 0.83 22.39 5.37
CA ASN A 135 0.99 23.32 4.27
C ASN A 135 -0.18 23.16 3.31
N ALA A 136 -0.68 24.27 2.78
CA ALA A 136 -1.62 24.29 1.66
C ALA A 136 -0.93 23.87 0.35
N ASP A 137 -1.71 23.35 -0.61
CA ASP A 137 -1.23 22.89 -1.92
C ASP A 137 -0.05 21.91 -1.85
N HIS A 138 -0.06 21.03 -0.84
CA HIS A 138 1.09 20.21 -0.49
C HIS A 138 0.71 18.78 -0.10
N ARG A 139 1.61 17.83 -0.33
CA ARG A 139 1.54 16.47 0.23
C ARG A 139 2.14 16.48 1.63
N ASN A 140 1.30 16.53 2.66
CA ASN A 140 1.78 16.56 4.05
C ASN A 140 1.98 15.13 4.56
N LEU A 141 3.20 14.62 4.44
CA LEU A 141 3.58 13.31 4.97
C LEU A 141 3.99 13.42 6.44
N ILE A 142 3.38 12.62 7.30
CA ILE A 142 3.56 12.64 8.75
C ILE A 142 3.87 11.21 9.21
N SER A 143 5.07 10.98 9.76
CA SER A 143 5.41 9.74 10.46
C SER A 143 4.89 9.74 11.89
N LEU A 144 4.54 8.55 12.38
CA LEU A 144 4.34 8.32 13.79
C LEU A 144 5.65 7.93 14.46
N ASP A 145 5.83 8.37 15.70
CA ASP A 145 7.02 8.00 16.50
C ASP A 145 7.02 6.51 16.85
N LYS A 146 5.83 5.91 16.93
CA LYS A 146 5.62 4.48 17.14
C LYS A 146 4.45 4.01 16.29
N PRO A 147 4.51 2.79 15.74
CA PRO A 147 3.36 2.20 15.08
C PRO A 147 2.16 2.08 16.01
N VAL A 148 0.96 2.25 15.46
CA VAL A 148 -0.30 2.18 16.20
C VAL A 148 -1.21 1.15 15.55
N GLU A 149 -1.72 0.21 16.36
CA GLU A 149 -2.69 -0.77 15.90
C GLU A 149 -4.09 -0.14 15.81
N ALA A 150 -4.70 -0.19 14.62
CA ALA A 150 -6.00 0.41 14.37
C ALA A 150 -6.83 -0.39 13.35
N THR A 151 -8.15 -0.33 13.49
CA THR A 151 -9.10 -0.73 12.43
C THR A 151 -9.77 0.48 11.80
N HIS A 152 -9.79 1.61 12.50
CA HIS A 152 -10.37 2.86 12.01
C HIS A 152 -9.50 4.05 12.42
N ILE A 153 -9.55 5.10 11.60
CA ILE A 153 -8.96 6.40 11.92
C ILE A 153 -10.01 7.51 11.81
N ARG A 154 -9.79 8.59 12.53
CA ARG A 154 -10.53 9.84 12.38
C ARG A 154 -9.56 10.97 12.09
N LEU A 155 -9.70 11.59 10.92
CA LEU A 155 -9.00 12.82 10.58
C LEU A 155 -9.84 14.00 11.04
N ARG A 156 -9.27 14.86 11.87
CA ARG A 156 -9.84 16.15 12.26
C ARG A 156 -9.08 17.27 11.55
N ILE A 157 -9.80 18.21 10.96
CA ILE A 157 -9.24 19.39 10.27
C ILE A 157 -9.66 20.66 11.00
N PHE A 158 -8.74 21.62 11.15
CA PHE A 158 -8.96 22.81 11.99
C PHE A 158 -8.82 24.13 11.20
N PRO A 159 -9.80 25.05 11.31
CA PRO A 159 -11.17 24.81 11.81
C PRO A 159 -12.06 24.08 10.79
N ASP A 160 -11.76 24.24 9.50
CA ASP A 160 -12.47 23.73 8.34
C ASP A 160 -11.53 23.80 7.12
N GLY A 161 -12.00 23.36 5.95
CA GLY A 161 -11.29 23.49 4.69
C GLY A 161 -11.38 22.23 3.85
N GLY A 162 -10.43 22.06 2.94
CA GLY A 162 -10.38 20.93 2.04
C GLY A 162 -9.09 20.12 2.04
N VAL A 163 -9.26 18.82 1.82
CA VAL A 163 -8.22 17.80 1.72
C VAL A 163 -8.48 16.99 0.46
N ALA A 164 -7.48 16.91 -0.42
CA ALA A 164 -7.58 16.24 -1.70
C ALA A 164 -7.55 14.71 -1.54
N ARG A 165 -6.58 14.18 -0.79
CA ARG A 165 -6.42 12.75 -0.52
C ARG A 165 -5.97 12.49 0.91
N LEU A 166 -6.38 11.33 1.41
CA LEU A 166 -5.86 10.76 2.65
C LEU A 166 -5.26 9.40 2.33
N ARG A 167 -4.04 9.16 2.81
CA ARG A 167 -3.38 7.84 2.77
C ARG A 167 -2.95 7.46 4.17
N VAL A 168 -3.10 6.19 4.51
CA VAL A 168 -2.76 5.63 5.81
C VAL A 168 -1.72 4.54 5.63
N TYR A 169 -0.46 4.89 5.78
CA TYR A 169 0.64 3.98 5.52
C TYR A 169 0.95 3.11 6.73
N GLY A 170 1.06 1.81 6.51
CA GLY A 170 1.39 0.87 7.56
C GLY A 170 1.62 -0.55 7.04
N LYS A 171 1.43 -1.50 7.94
CA LYS A 171 1.54 -2.94 7.68
C LYS A 171 0.23 -3.63 8.03
N ILE A 172 -0.19 -4.57 7.19
CA ILE A 172 -1.26 -5.50 7.53
C ILE A 172 -0.66 -6.58 8.44
N LEU A 173 -1.37 -6.92 9.52
CA LEU A 173 -0.98 -8.01 10.40
C LEU A 173 -1.46 -9.34 9.83
N PHE A 174 -0.58 -10.35 9.84
CA PHE A 174 -0.96 -11.70 9.45
C PHE A 174 -1.96 -12.28 10.44
N ASN A 175 -3.20 -12.45 10.00
CA ASN A 175 -4.29 -12.97 10.83
C ASN A 175 -4.51 -14.48 10.56
N THR A 176 -4.55 -15.27 11.63
CA THR A 176 -4.80 -16.72 11.64
C THR A 176 -6.17 -17.10 12.19
N GLN A 177 -6.94 -16.16 12.74
CA GLN A 177 -8.17 -16.41 13.50
C GLN A 177 -9.25 -17.19 12.73
N HIS A 178 -9.30 -17.04 11.40
CA HIS A 178 -10.29 -17.68 10.53
C HIS A 178 -9.69 -18.70 9.56
N ARG A 179 -8.48 -19.21 9.84
CA ARG A 179 -7.81 -20.19 8.98
C ARG A 179 -7.99 -21.62 9.49
N LEU A 180 -8.11 -22.57 8.56
CA LEU A 180 -8.10 -23.98 8.92
C LEU A 180 -6.68 -24.43 9.27
N PRO A 181 -6.51 -25.41 10.18
CA PRO A 181 -5.21 -26.02 10.41
C PRO A 181 -4.61 -26.55 9.11
N HIS A 182 -3.35 -26.21 8.83
CA HIS A 182 -2.61 -26.61 7.62
C HIS A 182 -3.18 -26.08 6.30
N GLU A 183 -4.01 -25.04 6.34
CA GLU A 183 -4.45 -24.35 5.13
C GLU A 183 -3.26 -23.65 4.47
N PRO A 184 -2.91 -23.97 3.21
CA PRO A 184 -1.88 -23.23 2.51
C PRO A 184 -2.34 -21.80 2.26
N VAL A 185 -1.44 -20.85 2.43
CA VAL A 185 -1.71 -19.43 2.28
C VAL A 185 -0.79 -18.84 1.23
N ASP A 186 -1.23 -17.80 0.53
CA ASP A 186 -0.31 -16.98 -0.26
C ASP A 186 0.53 -16.11 0.67
N LEU A 187 1.76 -16.55 0.93
CA LEU A 187 2.76 -15.87 1.75
C LEU A 187 3.22 -14.55 1.12
N SER A 188 2.99 -14.34 -0.17
CA SER A 188 3.30 -13.07 -0.86
C SER A 188 2.09 -12.13 -0.95
N ALA A 189 0.91 -12.54 -0.48
CA ALA A 189 -0.28 -11.70 -0.57
C ALA A 189 -0.17 -10.46 0.33
N LEU A 190 -0.43 -9.29 -0.27
CA LEU A 190 -0.49 -8.02 0.46
C LEU A 190 -1.50 -8.07 1.61
N MET A 191 -2.67 -8.67 1.37
CA MET A 191 -3.73 -8.83 2.37
C MET A 191 -3.39 -9.78 3.52
N ASN A 192 -2.34 -10.58 3.37
CA ASN A 192 -1.80 -11.39 4.46
C ASN A 192 -0.69 -10.63 5.22
N GLY A 193 -0.22 -9.47 4.74
CA GLY A 193 0.86 -8.70 5.38
C GLY A 193 2.19 -8.72 4.64
N ALA A 194 2.26 -9.40 3.48
CA ALA A 194 3.44 -9.35 2.64
C ALA A 194 3.63 -7.96 2.03
N ARG A 195 4.88 -7.57 1.77
CA ARG A 195 5.21 -6.25 1.20
C ARG A 195 6.50 -6.29 0.38
N PRO A 196 6.60 -5.47 -0.68
CA PRO A 196 7.88 -5.21 -1.29
C PRO A 196 8.76 -4.41 -0.32
N VAL A 197 10.04 -4.75 -0.27
CA VAL A 197 11.01 -4.06 0.60
C VAL A 197 12.15 -3.42 -0.18
N SER A 198 12.41 -3.89 -1.40
CA SER A 198 13.38 -3.30 -2.31
C SER A 198 13.15 -3.80 -3.75
N CYS A 199 13.62 -3.06 -4.74
CA CYS A 199 13.64 -3.48 -6.15
C CYS A 199 14.79 -2.83 -6.91
N SER A 200 15.10 -3.35 -8.10
CA SER A 200 16.05 -2.74 -9.02
C SER A 200 15.49 -1.49 -9.72
N ASP A 201 14.19 -1.49 -10.03
CA ASP A 201 13.50 -0.42 -10.73
C ASP A 201 11.98 -0.45 -10.46
N ALA A 202 11.40 0.70 -10.14
CA ALA A 202 9.95 0.90 -9.96
C ALA A 202 9.46 2.13 -10.72
N PHE A 203 10.00 2.35 -11.92
CA PHE A 203 9.80 3.59 -12.67
C PHE A 203 8.36 3.76 -13.19
N PHE A 204 7.76 2.70 -13.74
CA PHE A 204 6.45 2.80 -14.40
C PHE A 204 5.26 2.51 -13.48
N SER A 205 5.47 1.74 -12.43
CA SER A 205 4.39 1.28 -11.55
C SER A 205 4.90 1.00 -10.14
N PRO A 206 4.08 1.24 -9.10
CA PRO A 206 4.43 0.94 -7.71
C PRO A 206 4.73 -0.54 -7.47
N MET A 207 5.71 -0.81 -6.58
CA MET A 207 6.10 -2.18 -6.24
C MET A 207 4.94 -3.05 -5.70
N HIS A 208 4.03 -2.46 -4.91
CA HIS A 208 2.98 -3.21 -4.22
C HIS A 208 1.95 -3.84 -5.16
N ASN A 209 1.83 -3.37 -6.41
CA ASN A 209 0.90 -3.90 -7.40
C ASN A 209 1.08 -5.41 -7.62
N LEU A 210 2.32 -5.88 -7.58
CA LEU A 210 2.67 -7.30 -7.75
C LEU A 210 1.95 -8.19 -6.73
N LEU A 211 1.63 -7.67 -5.54
CA LEU A 211 1.12 -8.42 -4.39
C LEU A 211 -0.38 -8.19 -4.13
N ARG A 212 -1.04 -7.31 -4.89
CA ARG A 212 -2.46 -6.96 -4.71
C ARG A 212 -3.38 -8.15 -4.95
N PRO A 213 -4.59 -8.18 -4.36
CA PRO A 213 -5.59 -9.22 -4.62
C PRO A 213 -5.98 -9.36 -6.10
N GLY A 214 -6.57 -10.52 -6.43
CA GLY A 214 -7.10 -10.79 -7.77
C GLY A 214 -6.01 -10.84 -8.84
N ARG A 215 -6.38 -10.46 -10.07
CA ARG A 215 -5.47 -10.28 -11.21
C ARG A 215 -5.46 -8.80 -11.61
N GLY A 216 -4.43 -8.37 -12.32
CA GLY A 216 -4.33 -7.00 -12.83
C GLY A 216 -5.57 -6.58 -13.61
N ALA A 217 -6.05 -5.36 -13.42
CA ALA A 217 -7.12 -4.80 -14.25
C ALA A 217 -6.61 -4.38 -15.65
N ASP A 218 -5.37 -3.90 -15.70
CA ASP A 218 -4.64 -3.53 -16.90
C ASP A 218 -3.13 -3.64 -16.65
N MET A 219 -2.31 -3.02 -17.52
CA MET A 219 -0.85 -3.06 -17.42
C MET A 219 -0.28 -2.16 -16.31
N HIS A 220 -0.96 -1.06 -15.96
CA HIS A 220 -0.54 -0.17 -14.88
C HIS A 220 -0.77 -0.82 -13.51
N ASP A 221 -1.75 -1.71 -13.42
CA ASP A 221 -2.00 -2.56 -12.26
C ASP A 221 -1.09 -3.81 -12.24
N GLY A 222 0.20 -3.62 -12.49
CA GLY A 222 1.28 -4.62 -12.38
C GLY A 222 2.57 -3.96 -11.89
N TRP A 223 3.68 -4.70 -11.92
CA TRP A 223 5.03 -4.16 -11.76
C TRP A 223 5.75 -4.18 -13.12
N GLU A 224 6.19 -3.02 -13.61
CA GLU A 224 6.91 -2.83 -14.87
C GLU A 224 8.19 -2.01 -14.67
N THR A 225 9.27 -2.48 -15.31
CA THR A 225 10.58 -1.83 -15.29
C THR A 225 10.96 -1.19 -16.62
N ARG A 226 11.97 -0.32 -16.59
CA ARG A 226 12.57 0.27 -17.80
C ARG A 226 13.33 -0.79 -18.59
N ARG A 227 13.21 -0.70 -19.93
CA ARG A 227 13.98 -1.51 -20.86
C ARG A 227 15.48 -1.41 -20.57
N ARG A 228 16.12 -2.54 -20.29
CA ARG A 228 17.56 -2.63 -20.07
C ARG A 228 18.25 -2.86 -21.41
N ARG A 229 19.34 -2.12 -21.62
CA ARG A 229 20.22 -2.24 -22.80
C ARG A 229 21.61 -2.77 -22.46
N LYS A 230 21.91 -2.85 -21.16
CA LYS A 230 23.14 -3.39 -20.60
C LYS A 230 22.78 -4.69 -19.87
N GLY A 231 23.67 -5.67 -19.84
CA GLY A 231 23.42 -7.00 -19.25
C GLY A 231 22.94 -6.97 -17.79
N GLY A 232 22.53 -8.14 -17.28
CA GLY A 232 21.89 -8.29 -15.96
C GLY A 232 20.38 -8.51 -16.07
N HIS A 233 19.67 -8.33 -14.96
CA HIS A 233 18.23 -8.56 -14.84
C HIS A 233 17.60 -7.56 -13.85
N ASP A 234 16.27 -7.46 -13.85
CA ASP A 234 15.53 -6.72 -12.83
C ASP A 234 15.01 -7.65 -11.74
N TRP A 235 14.86 -7.11 -10.53
CA TRP A 235 14.45 -7.89 -9.38
C TRP A 235 13.58 -7.10 -8.40
N MET A 236 12.78 -7.82 -7.62
CA MET A 236 12.03 -7.29 -6.48
C MET A 236 12.17 -8.23 -5.29
N ILE A 237 12.56 -7.67 -4.14
CA ILE A 237 12.60 -8.37 -2.86
C ILE A 237 11.29 -8.12 -2.13
N ILE A 238 10.67 -9.20 -1.68
CA ILE A 238 9.38 -9.21 -1.02
C ILE A 238 9.58 -9.88 0.33
N ARG A 239 9.16 -9.20 1.38
CA ARG A 239 8.99 -9.82 2.69
C ARG A 239 7.66 -10.56 2.71
N LEU A 240 7.72 -11.84 3.01
CA LEU A 240 6.54 -12.68 3.14
C LEU A 240 5.71 -12.26 4.35
N SER A 241 4.41 -12.55 4.31
CA SER A 241 3.47 -12.20 5.39
C SER A 241 3.85 -12.82 6.73
N THR A 242 4.45 -14.01 6.69
CA THR A 242 4.93 -14.78 7.82
C THR A 242 6.03 -15.73 7.33
N PRO A 243 6.98 -16.15 8.18
CA PRO A 243 7.88 -17.24 7.83
C PRO A 243 7.10 -18.48 7.39
N GLY A 244 7.59 -19.22 6.39
CA GLY A 244 6.93 -20.44 5.94
C GLY A 244 7.67 -21.19 4.84
N THR A 245 7.20 -22.41 4.54
CA THR A 245 7.65 -23.22 3.40
C THR A 245 6.87 -22.86 2.14
N VAL A 246 7.44 -23.13 0.96
CA VAL A 246 6.81 -22.78 -0.33
C VAL A 246 6.41 -24.06 -1.07
N GLY A 247 5.12 -24.18 -1.42
CA GLY A 247 4.59 -25.34 -2.14
C GLY A 247 4.15 -25.05 -3.58
N ARG A 248 3.90 -23.77 -3.92
CA ARG A 248 3.54 -23.35 -5.28
C ARG A 248 3.94 -21.90 -5.51
N VAL A 249 4.48 -21.61 -6.70
CA VAL A 249 4.76 -20.25 -7.16
C VAL A 249 3.92 -19.96 -8.40
N GLU A 250 3.30 -18.79 -8.47
CA GLU A 250 2.65 -18.29 -9.68
C GLU A 250 3.27 -16.97 -10.13
N ILE A 251 3.64 -16.88 -11.41
CA ILE A 251 4.10 -15.65 -12.07
C ILE A 251 3.10 -15.33 -13.17
N ASP A 252 2.25 -14.32 -12.93
CA ASP A 252 1.24 -13.87 -13.89
C ASP A 252 1.74 -12.68 -14.69
N THR A 253 1.74 -12.80 -16.01
CA THR A 253 2.12 -11.75 -16.97
C THR A 253 0.88 -11.16 -17.67
N LEU A 254 -0.30 -11.29 -17.07
CA LEU A 254 -1.53 -10.68 -17.58
C LEU A 254 -1.31 -9.21 -17.97
N HIS A 255 -1.96 -8.79 -19.06
CA HIS A 255 -1.80 -7.48 -19.73
C HIS A 255 -0.43 -7.17 -20.36
N PHE A 256 0.66 -7.81 -19.96
CA PHE A 256 1.97 -7.67 -20.59
C PHE A 256 2.08 -8.52 -21.86
N LYS A 257 1.73 -7.91 -23.00
CA LYS A 257 1.63 -8.61 -24.30
C LYS A 257 2.92 -8.53 -25.13
N GLY A 258 3.59 -7.38 -25.08
CA GLY A 258 4.83 -7.12 -25.84
C GLY A 258 6.04 -6.79 -24.98
N ASN A 259 5.83 -6.62 -23.68
CA ASN A 259 6.80 -6.19 -22.68
C ASN A 259 6.79 -7.11 -21.45
N TYR A 260 6.34 -8.36 -21.59
CA TYR A 260 6.56 -9.38 -20.56
C TYR A 260 8.05 -9.77 -20.56
N PRO A 261 8.60 -10.17 -19.41
CA PRO A 261 9.98 -10.66 -19.36
C PRO A 261 10.11 -11.99 -20.10
N ASP A 262 11.26 -12.20 -20.75
CA ASP A 262 11.52 -13.44 -21.50
C ASP A 262 11.53 -14.66 -20.57
N ARG A 263 12.09 -14.47 -19.37
CA ARG A 263 12.25 -15.50 -18.35
C ARG A 263 12.09 -14.92 -16.95
N GLY A 264 11.82 -15.77 -15.96
CA GLY A 264 11.77 -15.39 -14.56
C GLY A 264 12.27 -16.51 -13.65
N SER A 265 12.80 -16.15 -12.48
CA SER A 265 13.20 -17.07 -11.42
C SER A 265 12.79 -16.51 -10.06
N LEU A 266 12.79 -17.38 -9.04
CA LEU A 266 12.53 -16.99 -7.66
C LEU A 266 13.63 -17.54 -6.76
N GLU A 267 14.13 -16.70 -5.87
CA GLU A 267 15.04 -17.09 -4.80
C GLU A 267 14.39 -16.82 -3.45
N GLY A 268 14.80 -17.55 -2.42
CA GLY A 268 14.33 -17.35 -1.06
C GLY A 268 15.48 -17.24 -0.06
N CYS A 269 15.25 -16.50 1.03
CA CYS A 269 16.13 -16.49 2.19
C CYS A 269 15.35 -16.45 3.52
N TYR A 270 16.05 -16.79 4.60
CA TYR A 270 15.64 -16.49 5.97
C TYR A 270 16.47 -15.31 6.48
N PHE A 271 15.80 -14.24 6.89
CA PHE A 271 16.42 -13.03 7.43
C PHE A 271 15.50 -12.39 8.47
N GLU A 272 16.06 -12.04 9.64
CA GLU A 272 15.31 -11.55 10.80
C GLU A 272 14.97 -10.05 10.76
N GLY A 273 15.57 -9.28 9.85
CA GLY A 273 15.29 -7.84 9.65
C GLY A 273 14.26 -7.54 8.55
N GLU A 274 14.03 -6.25 8.30
CA GLU A 274 13.07 -5.77 7.28
C GLU A 274 13.59 -5.91 5.85
N VAL A 275 14.85 -5.55 5.61
CA VAL A 275 15.48 -5.56 4.28
C VAL A 275 16.73 -6.43 4.35
N PRO A 276 16.79 -7.54 3.60
CA PRO A 276 18.00 -8.35 3.48
C PRO A 276 19.20 -7.51 3.02
N ASP A 277 20.36 -7.68 3.66
CA ASP A 277 21.61 -7.03 3.28
C ASP A 277 22.39 -7.82 2.21
N ASP A 278 23.46 -7.22 1.69
CA ASP A 278 24.30 -7.80 0.63
C ASP A 278 24.99 -9.12 1.02
N SER A 279 25.08 -9.43 2.32
CA SER A 279 25.66 -10.69 2.82
C SER A 279 24.64 -11.82 2.91
N THR A 280 23.36 -11.53 2.69
CA THR A 280 22.28 -12.51 2.76
C THR A 280 22.48 -13.62 1.72
N GLN A 281 22.45 -14.86 2.21
CA GLN A 281 22.49 -16.03 1.34
C GLN A 281 21.11 -16.30 0.76
N TRP A 282 21.03 -16.26 -0.57
CA TRP A 282 19.83 -16.56 -1.35
C TRP A 282 19.91 -17.97 -1.91
N HIS A 283 18.82 -18.72 -1.79
CA HIS A 283 18.69 -20.07 -2.33
C HIS A 283 17.72 -20.07 -3.49
N SER A 284 18.05 -20.79 -4.57
CA SER A 284 17.13 -21.02 -5.69
C SER A 284 15.86 -21.71 -5.16
N LEU A 285 14.71 -21.06 -5.36
CA LEU A 285 13.38 -21.60 -5.06
C LEU A 285 12.67 -22.06 -6.33
N LEU A 286 12.85 -21.31 -7.40
CA LEU A 286 12.41 -21.64 -8.75
C LEU A 286 13.55 -21.25 -9.70
N PRO A 287 14.23 -22.21 -10.36
CA PRO A 287 15.25 -21.91 -11.35
C PRO A 287 14.63 -21.17 -12.55
N GLU A 288 15.46 -20.54 -13.37
CA GLU A 288 15.01 -19.73 -14.51
C GLU A 288 14.03 -20.47 -15.43
N GLN A 289 12.80 -19.94 -15.55
CA GLN A 289 11.72 -20.49 -16.37
C GLN A 289 11.41 -19.56 -17.55
N LYS A 290 11.07 -20.16 -18.69
CA LYS A 290 10.50 -19.42 -19.83
C LYS A 290 9.13 -18.87 -19.46
N LEU A 291 8.93 -17.58 -19.70
CA LEU A 291 7.62 -16.93 -19.54
C LEU A 291 7.02 -16.61 -20.91
N HIS A 292 5.71 -16.42 -20.94
CA HIS A 292 4.93 -16.14 -22.13
C HIS A 292 4.00 -14.96 -21.90
N ALA A 293 3.75 -14.19 -22.96
CA ALA A 293 2.88 -13.03 -22.93
C ALA A 293 1.48 -13.34 -22.37
N HIS A 294 0.95 -12.45 -21.54
CA HIS A 294 -0.46 -12.46 -21.13
C HIS A 294 -0.91 -13.80 -20.51
N ARG A 295 -0.07 -14.43 -19.70
CA ARG A 295 -0.29 -15.78 -19.18
C ARG A 295 0.05 -15.89 -17.70
N ASN A 296 -0.75 -16.66 -16.98
CA ASN A 296 -0.39 -17.15 -15.65
C ASN A 296 0.46 -18.43 -15.76
N HIS A 297 1.59 -18.44 -15.09
CA HIS A 297 2.52 -19.57 -15.02
C HIS A 297 2.53 -20.11 -13.59
N SER A 298 2.09 -21.35 -13.39
CA SER A 298 2.05 -22.00 -12.08
C SER A 298 3.10 -23.08 -12.01
N PHE A 299 3.93 -23.05 -10.97
CA PHE A 299 5.04 -23.96 -10.75
C PHE A 299 4.89 -24.67 -9.41
N VAL A 300 4.97 -26.00 -9.45
CA VAL A 300 4.95 -26.88 -8.26
C VAL A 300 6.13 -27.85 -8.35
N GLU A 301 6.22 -28.60 -9.45
CA GLU A 301 7.25 -29.62 -9.65
C GLU A 301 8.64 -29.05 -9.93
N SER A 302 8.72 -27.80 -10.41
CA SER A 302 9.99 -27.12 -10.70
C SER A 302 10.61 -26.43 -9.48
N LEU A 303 9.96 -26.52 -8.31
CA LEU A 303 10.47 -25.88 -7.10
C LEU A 303 11.68 -26.65 -6.55
N GLU A 304 12.66 -25.89 -6.08
CA GLU A 304 13.85 -26.38 -5.39
C GLU A 304 13.82 -25.87 -3.96
N ASN A 305 14.44 -26.59 -3.02
CA ASN A 305 14.57 -26.17 -1.62
C ASN A 305 13.22 -25.85 -0.92
N SER A 306 12.10 -26.41 -1.39
CA SER A 306 10.74 -26.10 -0.92
C SER A 306 10.49 -26.38 0.57
N GLU A 307 11.29 -27.27 1.17
CA GLU A 307 11.19 -27.67 2.58
C GLU A 307 11.83 -26.66 3.55
N ALA A 308 12.62 -25.71 3.06
CA ALA A 308 13.23 -24.68 3.89
C ALA A 308 12.21 -23.59 4.30
N ILE A 309 12.47 -22.93 5.42
CA ILE A 309 11.67 -21.79 5.89
C ILE A 309 12.21 -20.51 5.30
N TYR A 310 11.33 -19.72 4.71
CA TYR A 310 11.66 -18.45 4.08
C TYR A 310 10.90 -17.30 4.75
N THR A 311 11.59 -16.16 4.91
CA THR A 311 10.96 -14.90 5.35
C THR A 311 10.92 -13.87 4.23
N HIS A 312 11.76 -14.02 3.21
CA HIS A 312 11.77 -13.19 2.03
C HIS A 312 11.92 -14.04 0.77
N VAL A 313 11.41 -13.50 -0.33
CA VAL A 313 11.67 -13.99 -1.68
C VAL A 313 12.20 -12.86 -2.56
N ARG A 314 12.99 -13.20 -3.56
CA ARG A 314 13.45 -12.29 -4.61
C ARG A 314 12.96 -12.81 -5.95
N LEU A 315 12.02 -12.10 -6.56
CA LEU A 315 11.60 -12.33 -7.94
C LEU A 315 12.64 -11.71 -8.86
N ASN A 316 13.19 -12.49 -9.77
CA ASN A 316 14.09 -12.01 -10.82
C ASN A 316 13.41 -12.15 -12.18
N ILE A 317 13.47 -11.10 -13.01
CA ILE A 317 12.91 -11.07 -14.37
C ILE A 317 14.00 -10.73 -15.39
N PHE A 318 14.07 -11.50 -16.47
CA PHE A 318 15.18 -11.45 -17.41
C PHE A 318 14.75 -11.02 -18.82
N PRO A 319 15.44 -10.04 -19.45
CA PRO A 319 16.34 -9.07 -18.81
C PRO A 319 15.61 -7.98 -18.02
N ASP A 320 14.35 -7.72 -18.36
CA ASP A 320 13.46 -6.67 -17.84
C ASP A 320 12.04 -6.97 -18.32
N GLY A 321 11.06 -6.14 -17.96
CA GLY A 321 9.69 -6.22 -18.46
C GLY A 321 8.67 -5.99 -17.36
N GLY A 322 7.48 -6.53 -17.54
CA GLY A 322 6.41 -6.41 -16.56
C GLY A 322 5.73 -7.72 -16.17
N VAL A 323 5.35 -7.78 -14.89
CA VAL A 323 4.67 -8.90 -14.23
C VAL A 323 3.43 -8.34 -13.54
N SER A 324 2.28 -8.95 -13.79
CA SER A 324 1.01 -8.56 -13.18
C SER A 324 0.97 -8.95 -11.71
N ARG A 325 1.22 -10.22 -11.39
CA ARG A 325 1.15 -10.74 -10.01
C ARG A 325 2.23 -11.79 -9.74
N LEU A 326 2.69 -11.82 -8.50
CA LEU A 326 3.38 -12.95 -7.90
C LEU A 326 2.46 -13.59 -6.85
N ARG A 327 2.41 -14.92 -6.82
CA ARG A 327 1.85 -15.70 -5.71
C ARG A 327 2.90 -16.67 -5.21
N VAL A 328 3.09 -16.74 -3.91
CA VAL A 328 3.99 -17.68 -3.24
C VAL A 328 3.15 -18.41 -2.21
N VAL A 329 2.54 -19.51 -2.64
CA VAL A 329 1.60 -20.27 -1.83
C VAL A 329 2.34 -21.37 -1.08
N GLY A 330 2.07 -21.47 0.22
CA GLY A 330 2.83 -22.34 1.09
C GLY A 330 2.24 -22.46 2.48
N GLN A 331 2.97 -23.12 3.38
CA GLN A 331 2.52 -23.34 4.75
C GLN A 331 3.23 -22.33 5.68
N PRO A 332 2.48 -21.54 6.46
CA PRO A 332 3.07 -20.77 7.54
C PRO A 332 3.88 -21.67 8.48
N GLU A 333 5.04 -21.19 8.92
CA GLU A 333 5.75 -21.80 10.03
C GLU A 333 4.81 -21.85 11.24
N LYS A 334 4.77 -22.99 11.94
CA LYS A 334 4.02 -23.07 13.18
C LYS A 334 4.71 -22.15 14.19
N ASN A 335 4.04 -21.09 14.60
CA ASN A 335 4.41 -20.40 15.83
C ASN A 335 4.39 -21.46 16.95
N GLN A 336 5.55 -21.74 17.54
CA GLN A 336 5.67 -22.62 18.70
C GLN A 336 4.90 -22.06 19.89
#